data_AF-A0A0R8CBB4-F1
#
_entry.id   AF-A0A0R8CBB4-F1
#
_cell.length_a   1.000
_cell.length_b   1.000
_cell.length_c   1.000
_cell.angle_alpha   90.00
_cell.angle_beta   90.00
_cell.angle_gamma   90.00
#
_symmetry.space_group_name_H-M   'P 1'
#
loop_
_entity.id
_entity.type
_entity.pdbx_description
1 polymer ?
#
loop_
_entity_poly.entity_id
_entity_poly.type
_entity_poly.pdbx_seq_one_letter_code
_entity_poly.pdbx_strand_id
1 'polypeptide(L)' 'MTNIRKSHPLIKIINHSFIDLPAPSNISAWWNFG' A
#
# COMPACT_ATOMS: atom_id res chain seq x y z
N MET A 1 -15.23 10.93 -8.80
CA MET A 1 -15.43 10.47 -7.42
C MET A 1 -14.08 10.36 -6.73
N THR A 2 -13.68 11.32 -5.89
CA THR A 2 -12.43 11.23 -5.12
C THR A 2 -12.62 10.22 -3.99
N ASN A 3 -11.84 9.15 -3.99
CA ASN A 3 -11.91 8.13 -2.95
C ASN A 3 -11.43 8.73 -1.61
N ILE A 4 -12.25 8.60 -0.57
CA ILE A 4 -11.96 9.09 0.80
C ILE A 4 -10.61 8.54 1.28
N ARG A 5 -10.22 7.32 0.87
CA ARG A 5 -8.92 6.71 1.19
C ARG A 5 -7.71 7.47 0.66
N LYS A 6 -7.85 8.17 -0.47
CA LYS A 6 -6.78 8.94 -1.12
C LYS A 6 -6.80 10.42 -0.73
N SER A 7 -7.95 10.93 -0.28
CA SER A 7 -8.15 12.34 0.06
C SER A 7 -7.89 12.65 1.53
N HIS A 8 -8.25 11.75 2.46
CA HIS A 8 -8.06 12.00 3.89
C HIS A 8 -6.58 11.81 4.28
N PRO A 9 -5.92 12.80 4.91
CA PRO A 9 -4.46 12.83 5.08
C PRO A 9 -3.90 11.63 5.87
N LEU A 10 -4.56 11.20 6.93
CA LEU A 10 -4.14 10.02 7.70
C LEU A 10 -4.34 8.70 6.92
N ILE A 11 -5.45 8.60 6.19
CA ILE A 11 -5.79 7.36 5.48
C ILE A 11 -4.95 7.26 4.20
N LYS A 12 -4.52 8.39 3.63
CA LYS A 12 -3.60 8.45 2.49
C LYS A 12 -2.28 7.78 2.80
N ILE A 13 -1.72 7.98 4.01
CA ILE A 13 -0.46 7.35 4.42
C ILE A 13 -0.62 5.82 4.42
N ILE A 14 -1.67 5.32 5.08
CA ILE A 14 -1.99 3.88 5.13
C ILE A 14 -2.25 3.33 3.72
N ASN A 15 -2.92 4.09 2.86
CA ASN A 15 -3.21 3.67 1.51
C ASN A 15 -1.93 3.48 0.68
N HIS A 16 -0.93 4.35 0.83
CA HIS A 16 0.34 4.21 0.09
C HIS A 16 1.31 3.18 0.69
N SER A 17 1.22 2.88 1.99
CA SER A 17 2.13 1.93 2.64
C SER A 17 1.61 0.49 2.67
N PHE A 18 0.29 0.27 2.69
CA PHE A 18 -0.29 -1.08 2.83
C PHE A 18 -1.22 -1.51 1.70
N ILE A 19 -1.93 -0.59 1.05
CA ILE A 19 -3.01 -0.96 0.12
C ILE A 19 -2.57 -0.83 -1.33
N ASP A 20 -2.14 0.36 -1.73
CA ASP A 20 -1.66 0.69 -3.07
C ASP A 20 -0.11 0.69 -3.11
N LEU A 21 0.53 -0.13 -2.27
CA LEU A 21 1.99 -0.28 -2.29
C LEU A 21 2.39 -1.11 -3.53
N PRO A 22 3.21 -0.58 -4.46
CA PRO A 22 3.68 -1.34 -5.60
C PRO A 22 4.70 -2.39 -5.14
N ALA A 23 4.28 -3.65 -5.06
CA ALA A 23 5.16 -4.79 -4.81
C ALA A 23 5.47 -5.52 -6.13
N PRO A 24 6.73 -5.93 -6.39
CA PRO A 24 7.07 -6.70 -7.58
C PRO A 24 6.36 -8.06 -7.59
N SER A 25 5.85 -8.47 -8.75
CA SER A 25 5.06 -9.70 -8.89
C SER A 25 5.86 -11.00 -8.69
N ASN A 26 7.20 -10.93 -8.65
CA ASN A 26 8.09 -12.08 -8.47
C ASN A 26 8.78 -12.11 -7.09
N ILE A 27 8.14 -11.57 -6.06
CA ILE A 27 8.68 -11.59 -4.69
C ILE A 27 8.93 -13.02 -4.22
N SER A 28 10.15 -13.27 -3.72
CA SER A 28 10.54 -14.56 -3.17
C SER A 28 9.95 -14.77 -1.76
N ALA A 29 9.88 -16.02 -1.32
CA ALA A 29 9.35 -16.36 0.00
C ALA A 29 10.10 -15.65 1.15
N TRP A 30 11.37 -15.31 0.96
CA TRP A 30 12.19 -14.57 1.92
C TRP A 30 11.61 -13.20 2.30
N TRP A 31 10.82 -12.59 1.41
CA TRP A 31 10.18 -11.30 1.66
C TRP A 31 9.03 -11.36 2.68
N ASN A 32 8.59 -12.56 3.09
CA ASN A 32 7.56 -12.75 4.12
C ASN A 32 8.13 -12.69 5.55
N PHE A 33 9.46 -12.63 5.73
CA PHE A 33 10.11 -12.55 7.04
C PHE A 33 10.46 -11.12 7.47
N GLY A 34 9.99 -10.12 6.71
CA GLY A 34 10.14 -8.70 7.03
C GLY A 34 9.19 -8.21 8.12
#